data_AF-A0A227J3B3-F1
#
_entry.id   AF-A0A227J3B3-F1
#
_cell.length_a   1.000
_cell.length_b   1.000
_cell.length_c   1.000
_cell.angle_alpha   90.00
_cell.angle_beta   90.00
_cell.angle_gamma   90.00
#
_symmetry.space_group_name_H-M   'P 1'
#
loop_
_entity.id
_entity.type
_entity.pdbx_description
1 polymer ?
#
loop_
_entity_poly.entity_id
_entity_poly.type
_entity_poly.pdbx_seq_one_letter_code
_entity_poly.pdbx_strand_id
1 'polypeptide(L)'
;LQDTLQAASDELQTQILDIQEIVYGDPELEFIEEALFGLQMKLDRITSWGQQAIDLWIGYDRHVHKFIRTAIDMDKNRAFSSRLRQSIKDYFDMPWYLTFADAERLS
;
A
#
# COMPACT_ATOMS: atom_id res chain seq x y z
N LEU A 1 11.12 4.45 -12.98
CA LEU A 1 11.82 3.72 -11.89
C LEU A 1 11.41 2.26 -11.89
N GLN A 2 10.11 1.94 -11.71
CA GLN A 2 9.62 0.57 -11.84
C GLN A 2 9.84 -0.03 -13.23
N ASP A 3 9.62 0.74 -14.30
CA ASP A 3 9.86 0.26 -15.68
C ASP A 3 11.33 -0.12 -15.92
N THR A 4 12.25 0.66 -15.35
CA THR A 4 13.69 0.38 -15.40
C THR A 4 14.04 -0.86 -14.59
N LEU A 5 13.41 -1.04 -13.43
CA LEU A 5 13.60 -2.21 -12.57
C LEU A 5 13.04 -3.47 -13.21
N GLN A 6 11.88 -3.39 -13.87
CA GLN A 6 11.29 -4.50 -14.62
C GLN A 6 12.19 -4.92 -15.79
N ALA A 7 12.64 -3.96 -16.61
CA ALA A 7 13.51 -4.27 -17.74
C ALA A 7 14.83 -4.93 -17.31
N ALA A 8 15.46 -4.42 -16.25
CA ALA A 8 16.67 -5.02 -15.69
C ALA A 8 16.40 -6.38 -15.04
N SER A 9 15.23 -6.55 -14.39
CA SER A 9 14.82 -7.82 -13.78
C SER A 9 14.66 -8.91 -14.83
N ASP A 10 14.04 -8.61 -15.97
CA ASP A 10 13.82 -9.60 -17.04
C ASP A 10 15.14 -10.05 -17.67
N GLU A 11 16.09 -9.13 -17.87
CA GLU A 11 17.43 -9.45 -18.37
C GLU A 11 18.21 -10.33 -17.37
N LEU A 12 18.20 -9.97 -16.08
CA LEU A 12 18.86 -10.75 -15.02
C LEU A 12 18.24 -12.14 -14.86
N GLN A 13 16.90 -12.24 -14.94
CA GLN A 13 16.21 -13.52 -14.86
C GLN A 13 16.61 -14.44 -16.01
N THR A 14 16.78 -13.89 -17.22
CA THR A 14 17.24 -14.63 -18.41
C THR A 14 18.64 -15.18 -18.19
N GLN A 15 19.58 -14.35 -17.72
CA GLN A 15 20.95 -14.79 -17.43
C GLN A 15 21.00 -15.86 -16.34
N ILE A 16 20.16 -15.76 -15.31
CA ILE A 16 20.10 -16.77 -14.25
C ILE A 16 19.58 -18.10 -14.81
N LEU A 17 18.55 -18.07 -15.67
CA LEU A 17 18.01 -19.26 -16.32
C LEU A 17 19.04 -19.94 -17.23
N ASP A 18 19.81 -19.17 -17.99
CA ASP A 18 20.89 -19.70 -18.84
C ASP A 18 21.94 -20.45 -18.01
N ILE A 19 22.31 -19.91 -16.84
CA ILE A 19 23.26 -20.57 -15.93
C ILE A 19 22.64 -21.81 -15.29
N GLN A 20 21.36 -21.76 -14.91
CA GLN A 20 20.64 -22.93 -14.38
C GLN A 20 20.62 -24.08 -15.38
N GLU A 21 20.40 -23.80 -16.68
CA GLU A 21 20.41 -24.83 -17.73
C GLU A 21 21.78 -25.51 -17.86
N ILE A 22 22.88 -24.75 -17.74
CA ILE A 22 24.25 -25.28 -17.80
C ILE A 22 24.57 -26.18 -16.59
N VAL A 23 24.09 -25.79 -15.41
CA VAL A 23 24.36 -26.45 -14.13
C VAL A 23 23.43 -27.65 -13.89
N TYR A 24 22.33 -27.73 -14.64
CA TYR A 24 21.27 -28.69 -14.41
C TYR A 24 21.74 -30.16 -14.48
N GLY A 25 21.49 -30.89 -13.39
CA GLY A 25 21.76 -32.32 -13.31
C GLY A 25 23.22 -32.70 -13.05
N ASP A 26 24.11 -31.73 -12.78
CA ASP A 26 25.46 -31.99 -12.28
C ASP A 26 25.48 -31.99 -10.74
N PRO A 27 25.68 -33.17 -10.09
CA PRO A 27 25.68 -33.27 -8.64
C PRO A 27 26.79 -32.46 -7.95
N GLU A 28 27.89 -32.16 -8.64
CA GLU A 28 28.98 -31.35 -8.05
C GLU A 28 28.61 -29.86 -7.96
N LEU A 29 27.58 -29.44 -8.69
CA LEU A 29 27.18 -28.04 -8.82
C LEU A 29 25.83 -27.72 -8.15
N GLU A 30 25.26 -28.64 -7.37
CA GLU A 30 23.98 -28.48 -6.65
C GLU A 30 23.95 -27.19 -5.80
N PHE A 31 25.07 -26.82 -5.16
CA PHE A 31 25.17 -25.57 -4.38
C PHE A 31 25.00 -24.30 -5.23
N ILE A 32 25.37 -24.35 -6.51
CA ILE A 32 25.18 -23.25 -7.46
C ILE A 32 23.70 -23.16 -7.82
N GLU A 33 23.03 -24.29 -8.06
CA GLU A 33 21.60 -24.34 -8.33
C GLU A 33 20.79 -23.74 -7.18
N GLU A 34 21.10 -24.10 -5.93
CA GLU A 34 20.48 -23.51 -4.73
C GLU A 34 20.70 -21.99 -4.66
N ALA A 35 21.92 -21.52 -4.97
CA ALA A 35 22.23 -20.10 -4.98
C ALA A 35 21.45 -19.33 -6.07
N LEU A 36 21.35 -19.89 -7.27
CA LEU A 36 20.58 -19.32 -8.39
C LEU A 36 19.09 -19.22 -8.04
N PHE A 37 18.52 -20.26 -7.43
CA PHE A 37 17.14 -20.22 -6.93
C PHE A 37 16.95 -19.12 -5.88
N GLY A 38 17.90 -18.99 -4.94
CA GLY A 38 17.88 -17.92 -3.93
C GLY A 38 17.94 -16.52 -4.54
N LEU A 39 18.67 -16.34 -5.64
CA LEU A 39 18.73 -15.07 -6.38
C LEU A 39 17.41 -14.76 -7.10
N GLN A 40 16.81 -15.73 -7.79
CA GLN A 40 15.51 -15.56 -8.45
C GLN A 40 14.43 -15.13 -7.44
N MET A 41 14.33 -15.83 -6.32
CA MET A 41 13.36 -15.52 -5.27
C MET A 41 13.53 -14.12 -4.69
N LYS A 42 14.78 -13.63 -4.57
CA LYS A 42 15.05 -12.26 -4.12
C LYS A 42 14.68 -11.24 -5.19
N LEU A 43 14.98 -11.53 -6.46
CA LEU A 43 14.66 -10.66 -7.59
C LEU A 43 13.15 -10.48 -7.73
N ASP A 44 12.40 -11.58 -7.74
CA ASP A 44 10.93 -11.57 -7.77
C ASP A 44 10.33 -10.75 -6.63
N ARG A 45 10.89 -10.90 -5.42
CA ARG A 45 10.45 -10.16 -4.24
C ARG A 45 10.70 -8.66 -4.38
N ILE A 46 11.85 -8.24 -4.91
CA ILE A 46 12.18 -6.83 -5.12
C ILE A 46 11.23 -6.22 -6.15
N THR A 47 11.03 -6.90 -7.28
CA THR A 47 10.14 -6.44 -8.35
C THR A 47 8.70 -6.33 -7.89
N SER A 48 8.21 -7.33 -7.15
CA SER A 48 6.89 -7.33 -6.53
C SER A 48 6.71 -6.19 -5.53
N TRP A 49 7.70 -5.96 -4.66
CA TRP A 49 7.65 -4.85 -3.70
C TRP A 49 7.58 -3.49 -4.42
N GLY A 50 8.33 -3.33 -5.52
CA GLY A 50 8.35 -2.08 -6.29
C GLY A 50 6.95 -1.72 -6.82
N GLN A 51 6.23 -2.70 -7.34
CA GLN A 51 4.86 -2.49 -7.80
C GLN A 51 3.91 -2.19 -6.64
N GLN A 52 3.99 -2.94 -5.54
CA GLN A 52 3.15 -2.71 -4.35
C GLN A 52 3.35 -1.30 -3.77
N ALA A 53 4.59 -0.79 -3.78
CA ALA A 53 4.88 0.56 -3.30
C ALA A 53 4.20 1.64 -4.16
N ILE A 54 4.14 1.45 -5.49
CA ILE A 54 3.39 2.34 -6.38
C ILE A 54 1.89 2.30 -6.07
N ASP A 55 1.33 1.11 -5.92
CA ASP A 55 -0.11 0.97 -5.63
C ASP A 55 -0.49 1.63 -4.30
N LEU A 56 0.34 1.46 -3.27
CA LEU A 56 0.20 2.14 -1.98
C LEU A 56 0.28 3.67 -2.13
N TRP A 57 1.20 4.16 -2.94
CA TRP A 57 1.35 5.59 -3.18
C TRP A 57 0.14 6.19 -3.91
N ILE A 58 -0.38 5.50 -4.93
CA ILE A 58 -1.62 5.89 -5.63
C ILE A 58 -2.81 5.91 -4.64
N GLY A 59 -2.90 4.90 -3.79
CA GLY A 59 -3.92 4.85 -2.73
C GLY A 59 -3.83 6.04 -1.77
N TYR A 60 -2.60 6.38 -1.35
CA TYR A 60 -2.33 7.53 -0.50
C TYR A 60 -2.69 8.85 -1.18
N ASP A 61 -2.30 9.06 -2.43
CA ASP A 61 -2.64 10.26 -3.20
C ASP A 61 -4.17 10.46 -3.29
N ARG A 62 -4.91 9.39 -3.60
CA ARG A 62 -6.38 9.43 -3.63
C ARG A 62 -6.97 9.78 -2.26
N HIS A 63 -6.40 9.24 -1.19
CA HIS A 63 -6.82 9.55 0.18
C HIS A 63 -6.57 11.03 0.51
N VAL A 64 -5.41 11.58 0.15
CA VAL A 64 -5.09 13.01 0.33
C VAL A 64 -6.09 13.89 -0.42
N HIS A 65 -6.36 13.60 -1.70
CA HIS A 65 -7.35 14.34 -2.49
C HIS A 65 -8.75 14.28 -1.89
N LYS A 66 -9.16 13.12 -1.38
CA LYS A 66 -10.44 12.99 -0.67
C LYS A 66 -10.43 13.84 0.60
N PHE A 67 -9.37 13.79 1.39
CA PHE A 67 -9.24 14.57 2.62
C PHE A 67 -9.31 16.08 2.38
N ILE A 68 -8.58 16.59 1.37
CA ILE A 68 -8.65 18.01 0.98
C ILE A 68 -10.10 18.38 0.66
N ARG A 69 -10.77 17.60 -0.18
CA ARG A 69 -12.16 17.88 -0.59
C ARG A 69 -13.17 17.82 0.56
N THR A 70 -13.02 16.86 1.47
CA THR A 70 -14.03 16.61 2.50
C THR A 70 -13.79 17.40 3.79
N ALA A 71 -12.53 17.59 4.18
CA ALA A 71 -12.19 18.23 5.44
C ALA A 71 -11.74 19.69 5.26
N ILE A 72 -10.98 20.00 4.20
CA ILE A 72 -10.42 21.33 4.01
C ILE A 72 -11.38 22.21 3.21
N ASP A 73 -11.85 21.76 2.04
CA ASP A 73 -12.71 22.56 1.17
C ASP A 73 -14.06 22.88 1.83
N MET A 74 -14.55 21.98 2.69
CA MET A 74 -15.76 22.17 3.49
C MET A 74 -15.56 23.08 4.71
N ASP A 75 -14.34 23.23 5.21
CA ASP A 75 -14.00 24.04 6.40
C ASP A 75 -12.75 24.89 6.15
N LYS A 76 -12.79 25.73 5.10
CA LYS A 76 -11.62 26.48 4.60
C LYS A 76 -10.93 27.32 5.66
N ASN A 77 -11.70 27.94 6.55
CA ASN A 77 -11.20 28.79 7.63
C ASN A 77 -10.96 28.02 8.95
N ARG A 78 -11.14 26.69 8.94
CA ARG A 78 -11.06 25.81 10.13
C ARG A 78 -11.99 26.21 11.27
N ALA A 79 -13.05 26.96 10.97
CA ALA A 79 -13.97 27.50 11.96
C ALA A 79 -14.87 26.40 12.50
N PHE A 80 -15.34 25.49 11.64
CA PHE A 80 -16.18 24.36 12.05
C PHE A 80 -15.40 23.42 12.97
N SER A 81 -14.20 22.99 12.56
CA SER A 81 -13.38 22.06 13.34
C SER A 81 -12.98 22.64 14.71
N SER A 82 -12.67 23.94 14.76
CA SER A 82 -12.33 24.62 16.02
C SER A 82 -13.53 24.72 16.96
N ARG A 83 -14.70 25.10 16.42
CA ARG A 83 -15.94 25.19 17.21
C ARG A 83 -16.45 23.83 17.66
N LEU A 84 -16.36 22.81 16.81
CA LEU A 84 -16.70 21.44 17.17
C LEU A 84 -15.85 20.95 18.34
N ARG A 85 -14.54 21.20 18.30
CA ARG A 85 -13.63 20.86 19.41
C ARG A 85 -14.04 21.56 20.71
N GLN A 86 -14.35 22.87 20.64
CA GLN A 86 -14.81 23.63 21.81
C GLN A 86 -16.15 23.09 22.33
N SER A 87 -17.10 22.80 21.44
CA SER A 87 -18.41 22.24 21.79
C SER A 87 -18.32 20.88 22.46
N ILE A 88 -17.37 20.02 22.06
CA ILE A 88 -17.11 18.74 22.74
C ILE A 88 -16.53 18.97 24.13
N LYS A 89 -15.63 19.96 24.28
CA LYS A 89 -15.06 20.32 25.59
C LYS A 89 -16.12 20.79 26.57
N ASP A 90 -17.06 21.60 26.09
CA ASP A 90 -18.13 22.20 26.91
C ASP A 90 -19.42 21.35 26.90
N TYR A 91 -19.35 20.10 26.42
CA TYR A 91 -20.54 19.26 26.20
C TYR A 91 -21.35 19.01 27.48
N PHE A 92 -20.68 18.88 28.63
CA PHE A 92 -21.34 18.58 29.90
C PHE A 92 -22.04 19.79 30.54
N ASP A 93 -21.74 21.01 30.08
CA ASP A 93 -22.42 22.22 30.57
C ASP A 93 -23.84 22.30 30.01
N MET A 94 -24.04 21.85 28.75
CA MET A 94 -25.33 21.78 28.09
C MET A 94 -25.37 20.59 27.10
N PRO A 95 -25.70 19.38 27.59
CA PRO A 95 -25.65 18.18 26.77
C PRO A 95 -26.78 18.14 25.74
N TRP A 96 -26.48 17.53 24.60
CA TRP A 96 -27.42 17.32 23.51
C TRP A 96 -27.25 15.91 22.92
N TYR A 97 -28.28 15.43 22.23
CA TYR A 97 -28.32 14.08 21.66
C TYR A 97 -28.64 14.14 20.17
N LEU A 98 -28.01 13.24 19.40
CA LEU A 98 -28.39 12.99 18.01
C LEU A 98 -29.57 12.03 18.00
N THR A 99 -30.62 12.39 17.27
CA THR A 99 -31.74 11.50 16.96
C THR A 99 -31.51 10.82 15.63
N PHE A 100 -31.82 9.54 15.54
CA PHE A 100 -31.80 8.77 14.29
C PHE A 100 -33.09 7.95 14.18
N ALA A 101 -33.42 7.53 12.96
CA ALA A 101 -34.55 6.64 12.76
C ALA A 101 -34.17 5.23 13.25
N ASP A 102 -34.86 4.76 14.29
CA ASP A 102 -34.71 3.40 14.80
C ASP A 102 -36.00 2.62 14.53
N ALA A 103 -36.02 1.92 13.40
CA ALA A 103 -37.16 1.09 13.03
C ALA A 103 -37.03 -0.29 13.68
N GLU A 104 -38.11 -0.78 14.30
CA GLU A 104 -38.14 -2.13 14.85
C GLU A 104 -37.80 -3.16 13.77
N ARG A 105 -36.87 -4.05 14.10
CA ARG A 105 -36.54 -5.19 13.25
C ARG A 105 -37.71 -6.17 13.30
N LEU A 106 -38.16 -6.64 12.14
CA LEU A 106 -39.15 -7.71 12.05
C LEU A 106 -38.63 -8.95 12.78
N SER A 107 -39.27 -9.30 13.90
CA SER A 107 -39.04 -10.53 14.68
C SER A 107 -39.77 -11.72 14.08
#